data_AF-A0A218QUV1-F1
#
_entry.id   AF-A0A218QUV1-F1
#
_cell.length_a   1.000
_cell.length_b   1.000
_cell.length_c   1.000
_cell.angle_alpha   90.00
_cell.angle_beta   90.00
_cell.angle_gamma   90.00
#
_symmetry.space_group_name_H-M   'P 1'
#
loop_
_entity.id
_entity.type
_entity.pdbx_description
1 polymer ?
#
loop_
_entity_poly.entity_id
_entity_poly.type
_entity_poly.pdbx_seq_one_letter_code
_entity_poly.pdbx_strand_id
1 'polypeptide(L)' 'MKIEETRIYQDLERQTKLKAASRLLSMGYSISQVARAVDLSVAEVTKVAENPPQ' A
#
# COMPACT_ATOMS: atom_id res chain seq x y z
N MET A 1 26.83 0.77 -11.52
CA MET A 1 25.95 0.19 -10.49
C MET A 1 24.91 1.25 -10.13
N LYS A 2 23.71 1.21 -10.73
CA LYS A 2 22.65 2.23 -10.50
C LYS A 2 21.22 1.67 -10.57
N ILE A 3 21.03 0.43 -11.05
CA ILE A 3 19.71 -0.14 -11.36
C ILE A 3 19.13 -0.87 -10.14
N GLU A 4 19.98 -1.42 -9.27
CA GLU A 4 19.56 -2.18 -8.09
C GLU A 4 19.00 -1.26 -6.99
N GLU A 5 19.65 -0.13 -6.72
CA GLU A 5 19.17 0.87 -5.75
C GLU A 5 17.76 1.36 -6.10
N THR A 6 17.49 1.68 -7.38
CA THR A 6 16.20 2.24 -7.79
C THR A 6 15.05 1.27 -7.55
N ARG A 7 15.27 -0.04 -7.72
CA ARG A 7 14.25 -1.06 -7.44
C ARG A 7 14.03 -1.25 -5.95
N ILE A 8 15.09 -1.27 -5.14
CA ILE A 8 14.99 -1.42 -3.69
C ILE A 8 14.16 -0.29 -3.07
N TYR A 9 14.38 0.97 -3.50
CA TYR A 9 13.62 2.12 -2.99
C TYR A 9 12.14 2.06 -3.40
N GLN A 10 11.83 1.67 -4.63
CA GLN A 10 10.45 1.52 -5.11
C GLN A 10 9.69 0.42 -4.34
N ASP A 11 10.37 -0.69 -4.04
CA ASP A 11 9.79 -1.77 -3.26
C ASP A 11 9.55 -1.36 -1.80
N LEU A 12 10.45 -0.58 -1.20
CA LEU A 12 10.29 -0.07 0.16
C LEU A 12 9.12 0.91 0.25
N GLU A 13 9.07 1.89 -0.66
CA GLU A 13 7.98 2.87 -0.71
C GLU A 13 6.62 2.17 -0.86
N ARG A 14 6.54 1.20 -1.77
CA ARG A 14 5.32 0.42 -1.99
C ARG A 14 4.92 -0.37 -0.75
N GLN A 15 5.87 -1.01 -0.07
CA GLN A 15 5.59 -1.72 1.20
C GLN A 15 5.08 -0.77 2.29
N THR A 16 5.64 0.43 2.40
CA THR A 16 5.15 1.44 3.36
C THR A 16 3.71 1.85 3.04
N LYS A 17 3.38 2.10 1.77
CA LYS A 17 2.01 2.41 1.33
C LYS A 17 1.03 1.29 1.67
N LEU A 18 1.40 0.03 1.46
CA LEU A 18 0.55 -1.13 1.78
C LEU A 18 0.31 -1.28 3.29
N LYS A 19 1.32 -1.06 4.13
CA LYS A 19 1.17 -1.06 5.60
C LYS A 19 0.26 0.06 6.08
N ALA A 20 0.40 1.27 5.51
CA ALA A 20 -0.49 2.39 5.79
C ALA A 20 -1.93 2.08 5.36
N ALA A 21 -2.12 1.46 4.18
CA ALA A 21 -3.43 1.04 3.69
C ALA A 21 -4.12 0.09 4.68
N SER A 22 -3.41 -0.96 5.14
CA SER A 22 -3.92 -1.92 6.13
C SER A 22 -4.39 -1.23 7.41
N ARG A 23 -3.59 -0.29 7.93
CA ARG A 23 -3.93 0.47 9.14
C ARG A 23 -5.17 1.36 8.95
N LEU A 24 -5.30 2.02 7.81
CA LEU A 24 -6.48 2.86 7.56
C LEU A 24 -7.74 2.02 7.36
N LEU A 25 -7.63 0.86 6.70
CA LEU A 25 -8.74 -0.08 6.58
C LEU A 25 -9.19 -0.59 7.97
N SER A 26 -8.26 -0.92 8.87
CA SER A 26 -8.60 -1.36 10.23
C SER A 26 -9.22 -0.27 11.11
N MET A 27 -9.01 1.01 10.76
CA MET A 27 -9.69 2.15 11.36
C MET A 27 -11.11 2.40 10.80
N GLY A 28 -11.56 1.60 9.83
CA GLY A 28 -12.90 1.69 9.24
C GLY A 28 -13.03 2.63 8.04
N TYR A 29 -11.92 3.13 7.49
CA TYR A 29 -11.98 3.92 6.25
C TYR A 29 -12.33 3.03 5.05
N SER A 30 -13.09 3.58 4.09
CA SER A 30 -13.44 2.84 2.88
C SER A 30 -12.24 2.64 1.95
N ILE A 31 -12.25 1.54 1.17
CA ILE A 31 -11.22 1.22 0.18
C ILE A 31 -10.89 2.42 -0.73
N SER A 32 -11.91 3.14 -1.20
CA SER A 32 -11.72 4.31 -2.08
C SER A 32 -11.08 5.51 -1.38
N GLN A 33 -11.36 5.73 -0.10
CA GLN A 33 -10.69 6.77 0.70
C GLN A 33 -9.23 6.40 0.92
N VAL A 34 -8.96 5.15 1.28
CA VAL A 34 -7.62 4.64 1.54
C VAL A 34 -6.76 4.71 0.27
N ALA A 35 -7.26 4.22 -0.87
CA ALA A 35 -6.55 4.25 -2.16
C ALA A 35 -6.06 5.65 -2.53
N ARG A 36 -6.91 6.67 -2.36
CA ARG A 36 -6.53 8.08 -2.58
C ARG A 36 -5.52 8.59 -1.56
N ALA A 37 -5.65 8.19 -0.30
CA ALA A 37 -4.79 8.67 0.78
C ALA A 37 -3.35 8.14 0.70
N VAL A 38 -3.16 6.90 0.24
CA VAL A 38 -1.85 6.25 0.18
C VAL A 38 -1.28 6.15 -1.23
N ASP A 39 -1.94 6.76 -2.21
CA ASP A 39 -1.53 6.75 -3.62
C ASP A 39 -1.33 5.31 -4.15
N LEU A 40 -2.36 4.49 -3.97
CA LEU A 40 -2.45 3.13 -4.51
C LEU A 40 -3.72 2.98 -5.33
N SER A 41 -3.73 1.99 -6.23
CA SER A 41 -4.97 1.65 -6.94
C SER A 41 -6.01 1.04 -6.00
N VAL A 42 -7.29 1.21 -6.32
CA VAL A 42 -8.39 0.53 -5.61
C VAL A 42 -8.17 -0.98 -5.58
N ALA A 43 -7.71 -1.57 -6.70
CA ALA A 43 -7.45 -3.00 -6.78
C ALA A 43 -6.35 -3.48 -5.81
N GLU A 44 -5.29 -2.70 -5.62
CA GLU A 44 -4.24 -3.02 -4.64
C GLU A 44 -4.77 -2.93 -3.20
N VAL A 45 -5.56 -1.90 -2.89
CA VAL A 45 -6.15 -1.75 -1.55
C VAL A 45 -7.19 -2.84 -1.27
N THR A 46 -7.97 -3.26 -2.27
CA THR A 46 -8.87 -4.42 -2.14
C THR A 46 -8.09 -5.69 -1.77
N LYS A 47 -6.96 -5.96 -2.42
CA LYS A 47 -6.11 -7.11 -2.07
C LYS A 47 -5.58 -7.03 -0.64
N VAL A 48 -5.25 -5.83 -0.15
CA VAL A 48 -4.85 -5.62 1.25
C VAL A 48 -6.01 -5.87 2.22
N ALA A 49 -7.24 -5.51 1.86
CA ALA A 49 -8.41 -5.78 2.67
C ALA A 49 -8.71 -7.29 2.77
N GLU A 50 -8.49 -8.03 1.68
CA GLU A 50 -8.68 -9.49 1.61
C GLU A 50 -7.56 -10.28 2.29
N ASN A 51 -6.32 -9.78 2.20
CA ASN A 51 -5.14 -10.42 2.76
C ASN A 51 -4.21 -9.37 3.39
N PRO A 52 -4.54 -8.87 4.60
CA PRO A 52 -3.75 -7.85 5.25
C PRO A 52 -2.34 -8.37 5.57
N PRO A 53 -1.29 -7.56 5.31
CA PRO A 53 0.07 -7.94 5.67
C PRO A 53 0.17 -8.15 7.19
N GLN A 54 0.81 -9.26 7.59
CA GLN A 54 1.11 -9.59 8.99
C GLN A 54 2.12 -8.61 9.60
#